data_AF-A0A124FVM1-F1
#
_entry.id   AF-A0A124FVM1-F1
#
_cell.length_a   1.000
_cell.length_b   1.000
_cell.length_c   1.000
_cell.angle_alpha   90.00
_cell.angle_beta   90.00
_cell.angle_gamma   90.00
#
_symmetry.space_group_name_H-M   'P 1'
#
loop_
_entity.id
_entity.type
_entity.pdbx_description
1 polymer ?
#
loop_
_entity_poly.entity_id
_entity_poly.type
_entity_poly.pdbx_seq_one_letter_code
_entity_poly.pdbx_strand_id
1 'polypeptide(L)'
;SIMLANNTMKENVKEAAGILGVEKVFFNNFERGTIDFGYDKKVELCKVIRETKPDIIITQDPEHCIHDLDPDRRPAMILLLEAIALASRDFALDKMPELEPHPIPKIYYMSPMNPNCTINIADVWDLKEKGMDVLVSQMEFSGRHFEQRLTEKELDILAPGFKNLSTYYNKGRMIHSAIDKAIHMYYGVGGHGNFVLAEPYRY
;
A
#
# COMPACT_ATOMS: atom_id res chain seq x y z
N SER A 1 -1.07 -9.36 1.85
CA SER A 1 0.30 -9.88 2.07
C SER A 1 1.30 -8.76 1.87
N ILE A 2 2.36 -8.67 2.68
CA ILE A 2 3.41 -7.66 2.55
C ILE A 2 4.72 -8.37 2.20
N MET A 3 5.23 -8.06 1.01
CA MET A 3 6.42 -8.68 0.44
C MET A 3 7.70 -8.24 1.16
N LEU A 4 7.83 -6.92 1.36
CA LEU A 4 9.03 -6.25 1.84
C LEU A 4 8.72 -5.47 3.12
N ALA A 5 9.22 -5.94 4.26
CA ALA A 5 9.15 -5.21 5.52
C ALA A 5 10.30 -5.65 6.44
N ASN A 6 11.06 -4.69 6.98
CA ASN A 6 12.02 -4.97 8.06
C ASN A 6 11.27 -5.17 9.40
N ASN A 7 11.98 -5.56 10.45
CA ASN A 7 11.33 -5.88 11.74
C ASN A 7 10.54 -4.71 12.33
N THR A 8 11.09 -3.49 12.32
CA THR A 8 10.40 -2.28 12.79
C THR A 8 9.14 -1.99 11.96
N MET A 9 9.23 -2.10 10.63
CA MET A 9 8.07 -1.94 9.75
C MET A 9 6.99 -2.99 10.03
N LYS A 10 7.36 -4.24 10.33
CA LYS A 10 6.40 -5.30 10.68
C LYS A 10 5.63 -4.96 11.94
N GLU A 11 6.29 -4.41 12.95
CA GLU A 11 5.65 -3.98 14.20
C GLU A 11 4.66 -2.85 13.94
N ASN A 12 5.10 -1.79 13.25
CA ASN A 12 4.24 -0.67 12.88
C ASN A 12 3.03 -1.11 12.03
N VAL A 13 3.23 -2.01 11.06
CA VAL A 13 2.15 -2.54 10.22
C VAL A 13 1.15 -3.37 11.03
N LYS A 14 1.62 -4.18 11.98
CA LYS A 14 0.72 -4.97 12.84
C LYS A 14 -0.15 -4.06 13.71
N GLU A 15 0.43 -2.99 14.23
CA GLU A 15 -0.30 -1.98 14.99
C GLU A 15 -1.35 -1.27 14.11
N ALA A 16 -0.96 -0.83 12.90
CA ALA A 16 -1.88 -0.23 11.94
C ALA A 16 -3.01 -1.19 11.56
N ALA A 17 -2.70 -2.47 11.33
CA ALA A 17 -3.67 -3.52 11.06
C ALA A 17 -4.68 -3.67 12.21
N GLY A 18 -4.22 -3.65 13.46
CA GLY A 18 -5.09 -3.69 14.65
C GLY A 18 -6.03 -2.49 14.73
N ILE A 19 -5.54 -1.29 14.42
CA ILE A 19 -6.36 -0.07 14.35
C ILE A 19 -7.42 -0.19 13.26
N LEU A 20 -7.03 -0.64 12.06
CA LEU A 20 -7.91 -0.75 10.90
C LEU A 20 -8.86 -1.97 10.94
N GLY A 21 -8.79 -2.81 11.99
CA GLY A 21 -9.63 -4.00 12.12
C GLY A 21 -9.25 -5.16 11.18
N VAL A 22 -7.99 -5.21 10.72
CA VAL A 22 -7.47 -6.28 9.87
C VAL A 22 -7.18 -7.52 10.71
N GLU A 23 -7.84 -8.63 10.39
CA GLU A 23 -7.75 -9.88 11.17
C GLU A 23 -6.38 -10.58 11.07
N LYS A 24 -5.77 -10.60 9.88
CA LYS A 24 -4.52 -11.32 9.63
C LYS A 24 -3.60 -10.54 8.71
N VAL A 25 -2.34 -10.41 9.11
CA VAL A 25 -1.27 -9.82 8.30
C VAL A 25 -0.26 -10.90 7.95
N PHE A 26 0.06 -11.00 6.66
CA PHE A 26 1.07 -11.91 6.15
C PHE A 26 2.33 -11.13 5.76
N PHE A 27 3.49 -11.66 6.15
CA PHE A 27 4.79 -11.12 5.75
C PHE A 27 5.56 -12.22 5.01
N ASN A 28 5.85 -12.01 3.73
CA ASN A 28 6.63 -12.96 2.92
C ASN A 28 8.12 -12.91 3.25
N ASN A 29 8.61 -11.78 3.79
CA ASN A 29 10.01 -11.59 4.15
C ASN A 29 10.96 -11.72 2.95
N PHE A 30 10.51 -11.27 1.77
CA PHE A 30 11.40 -11.15 0.62
C PHE A 30 12.50 -10.12 0.90
N GLU A 31 13.65 -10.30 0.26
CA GLU A 31 14.79 -9.40 0.41
C GLU A 31 14.68 -8.24 -0.60
N ARG A 32 15.03 -7.03 -0.16
CA ARG A 32 15.03 -5.83 -1.01
C ARG A 32 16.05 -6.01 -2.13
N GLY A 33 15.65 -5.68 -3.36
CA GLY A 33 16.43 -5.84 -4.58
C GLY A 33 16.41 -7.25 -5.16
N THR A 34 15.62 -8.17 -4.59
CA THR A 34 15.58 -9.58 -5.00
C THR A 34 14.22 -10.04 -5.50
N ILE A 35 13.27 -9.10 -5.69
CA ILE A 35 11.96 -9.46 -6.21
C ILE A 35 12.09 -9.91 -7.68
N ASP A 36 11.73 -11.17 -7.91
CA ASP A 36 11.79 -11.85 -9.20
C ASP A 36 10.56 -12.74 -9.39
N PHE A 37 10.54 -13.49 -10.49
CA PHE A 37 9.45 -14.41 -10.84
C PHE A 37 9.74 -15.86 -10.47
N GLY A 38 10.60 -16.08 -9.47
CA GLY A 38 11.03 -17.38 -9.00
C GLY A 38 9.86 -18.24 -8.48
N TYR A 39 10.02 -19.56 -8.60
CA TYR A 39 9.00 -20.54 -8.21
C TYR A 39 8.59 -20.37 -6.74
N ASP A 40 9.54 -20.27 -5.82
CA ASP A 40 9.25 -20.21 -4.38
C ASP A 40 8.44 -18.97 -3.99
N LYS A 41 8.76 -17.80 -4.57
CA LYS A 41 8.02 -16.55 -4.32
C LYS A 41 6.56 -16.66 -4.83
N LYS A 42 6.35 -17.32 -5.97
CA LYS A 42 5.00 -17.61 -6.49
C LYS A 42 4.23 -18.54 -5.56
N VAL A 43 4.89 -19.59 -5.07
CA VAL A 43 4.29 -20.55 -4.12
C VAL A 43 3.83 -19.84 -2.85
N GLU A 44 4.67 -18.98 -2.26
CA GLU A 44 4.29 -18.25 -1.05
C GLU A 44 3.07 -17.35 -1.23
N LEU A 45 2.98 -16.62 -2.35
CA LEU A 45 1.84 -15.75 -2.63
C LEU A 45 0.57 -16.56 -2.95
N CYS A 46 0.70 -17.65 -3.73
CA CYS A 46 -0.41 -18.57 -3.99
C CYS A 46 -0.96 -19.16 -2.69
N LYS A 47 -0.08 -19.52 -1.75
CA LYS A 47 -0.48 -20.03 -0.43
C LYS A 47 -1.36 -19.03 0.31
N VAL A 48 -0.97 -17.75 0.36
CA VAL A 48 -1.78 -16.70 1.00
C VAL A 48 -3.15 -16.55 0.33
N ILE A 49 -3.21 -16.56 -1.02
CA ILE A 49 -4.47 -16.45 -1.75
C ILE A 49 -5.38 -17.65 -1.47
N ARG A 50 -4.85 -18.87 -1.51
CA ARG A 50 -5.65 -20.09 -1.27
C ARG A 50 -6.04 -20.28 0.20
N GLU A 51 -5.23 -19.80 1.15
CA GLU A 51 -5.59 -19.76 2.58
C GLU A 51 -6.74 -18.79 2.86
N THR A 52 -6.72 -17.62 2.22
CA THR A 52 -7.67 -16.54 2.51
C THR A 52 -8.91 -16.54 1.62
N LYS A 53 -8.85 -17.22 0.47
CA LYS A 53 -9.93 -17.32 -0.53
C LYS A 53 -10.64 -15.99 -0.79
N PRO A 54 -9.91 -14.92 -1.14
CA PRO A 54 -10.47 -13.59 -1.17
C PRO A 54 -11.49 -13.43 -2.31
N ASP A 55 -12.57 -12.68 -2.08
CA ASP A 55 -13.47 -12.25 -3.17
C ASP A 55 -12.90 -11.05 -3.95
N ILE A 56 -12.09 -10.23 -3.27
CA ILE A 56 -11.47 -9.01 -3.80
C ILE A 56 -9.99 -8.99 -3.41
N ILE A 57 -9.13 -8.64 -4.37
CA ILE A 57 -7.74 -8.28 -4.12
C ILE A 57 -7.54 -6.80 -4.45
N ILE A 58 -7.02 -6.04 -3.50
CA ILE A 58 -6.56 -4.67 -3.71
C ILE A 58 -5.03 -4.67 -3.79
N THR A 59 -4.44 -4.11 -4.86
CA THR A 59 -2.98 -4.05 -5.07
C THR A 59 -2.56 -2.77 -5.81
N GLN A 60 -1.26 -2.46 -5.91
CA GLN A 60 -0.77 -1.33 -6.71
C GLN A 60 -1.05 -1.54 -8.21
N ASP A 61 -1.29 -0.44 -8.91
CA ASP A 61 -1.53 -0.45 -10.36
C ASP A 61 -0.22 -0.74 -11.15
N PRO A 62 -0.19 -1.79 -12.00
CA PRO A 62 0.95 -2.05 -12.89
C PRO A 62 1.28 -0.90 -13.85
N GLU A 63 0.28 -0.11 -14.25
CA GLU A 63 0.47 1.06 -15.11
C GLU A 63 1.21 2.17 -14.36
N HIS A 64 0.81 2.44 -13.12
CA HIS A 64 1.46 3.46 -12.27
C HIS A 64 2.92 3.09 -11.99
N CYS A 65 3.21 1.80 -11.79
CA CYS A 65 4.55 1.37 -11.41
C CYS A 65 5.57 1.43 -12.57
N ILE A 66 5.16 1.60 -13.82
CA ILE A 66 6.06 1.45 -14.98
C ILE A 66 7.22 2.47 -14.99
N HIS A 67 6.98 3.67 -14.46
CA HIS A 67 7.94 4.76 -14.35
C HIS A 67 8.67 4.78 -13.01
N ASP A 68 8.40 3.82 -12.13
CA ASP A 68 9.02 3.76 -10.82
C ASP A 68 10.49 3.37 -10.91
N LEU A 69 11.33 4.08 -10.17
CA LEU A 69 12.75 3.80 -10.06
C LEU A 69 13.06 2.84 -8.89
N ASP A 70 12.08 2.50 -8.07
CA ASP A 70 12.19 1.42 -7.09
C ASP A 70 12.35 0.08 -7.82
N PRO A 71 13.51 -0.59 -7.70
CA PRO A 71 13.82 -1.79 -8.47
C PRO A 71 12.86 -2.95 -8.20
N ASP A 72 12.24 -2.97 -7.02
CA ASP A 72 11.36 -4.07 -6.60
C ASP A 72 9.89 -3.85 -6.99
N ARG A 73 9.46 -2.61 -7.25
CA ARG A 73 8.03 -2.30 -7.36
C ARG A 73 7.38 -2.89 -8.61
N ARG A 74 8.02 -2.71 -9.77
CA ARG A 74 7.58 -3.30 -11.04
C ARG A 74 7.53 -4.83 -10.99
N PRO A 75 8.62 -5.54 -10.62
CA PRO A 75 8.58 -6.99 -10.55
C PRO A 75 7.62 -7.49 -9.46
N ALA A 76 7.44 -6.79 -8.34
CA ALA A 76 6.44 -7.16 -7.32
C ALA A 76 5.02 -7.18 -7.89
N MET A 77 4.66 -6.21 -8.74
CA MET A 77 3.32 -6.16 -9.34
C MET A 77 3.10 -7.27 -10.34
N ILE A 78 4.08 -7.56 -11.19
CA ILE A 78 3.99 -8.66 -12.14
C ILE A 78 3.92 -10.01 -11.37
N LEU A 79 4.76 -10.19 -10.35
CA LEU A 79 4.78 -11.38 -9.52
C LEU A 79 3.42 -11.63 -8.84
N LEU A 80 2.76 -10.58 -8.32
CA LEU A 80 1.46 -10.73 -7.70
C LEU A 80 0.38 -11.14 -8.73
N LEU A 81 0.38 -10.54 -9.93
CA LEU A 81 -0.56 -10.91 -10.98
C LEU A 81 -0.37 -12.36 -11.45
N GLU A 82 0.88 -12.80 -11.59
CA GLU A 82 1.19 -14.20 -11.88
C GLU A 82 0.72 -15.12 -10.75
N ALA A 83 0.94 -14.75 -9.49
CA ALA A 83 0.47 -15.52 -8.35
C ALA A 83 -1.06 -15.64 -8.31
N ILE A 84 -1.80 -14.57 -8.63
CA ILE A 84 -3.26 -14.60 -8.75
C ILE A 84 -3.70 -15.60 -9.83
N ALA A 85 -3.08 -15.55 -11.02
CA ALA A 85 -3.40 -16.45 -12.12
C ALA A 85 -3.02 -17.92 -11.84
N LEU A 86 -1.95 -18.15 -11.07
CA LEU A 86 -1.49 -19.49 -10.68
C LEU A 86 -2.30 -20.07 -9.52
N ALA A 87 -2.75 -19.23 -8.58
CA ALA A 87 -3.56 -19.65 -7.45
C ALA A 87 -4.88 -20.30 -7.89
N SER A 88 -5.39 -19.96 -9.08
CA SER A 88 -6.61 -20.53 -9.68
C SER A 88 -6.38 -21.80 -10.53
N ARG A 89 -5.19 -22.38 -10.49
CA ARG A 89 -4.78 -23.55 -11.29
C ARG A 89 -4.11 -24.60 -10.41
N ASP A 90 -3.77 -25.75 -10.99
CA ASP A 90 -3.05 -26.85 -10.33
C ASP A 90 -1.55 -26.57 -10.13
N PHE A 91 -1.21 -25.31 -9.82
CA PHE A 91 0.17 -24.90 -9.55
C PHE A 91 0.57 -25.28 -8.11
N ALA A 92 1.71 -25.98 -7.99
CA ALA A 92 2.38 -26.28 -6.71
C ALA A 92 1.50 -26.94 -5.64
N LEU A 93 0.50 -27.74 -6.04
CA LEU A 93 -0.37 -28.46 -5.11
C LEU A 93 0.42 -29.44 -4.22
N ASP A 94 1.54 -29.97 -4.71
CA ASP A 94 2.47 -30.80 -3.92
C ASP A 94 3.10 -30.06 -2.73
N LYS A 95 3.20 -28.73 -2.80
CA LYS A 95 3.76 -27.88 -1.73
C LYS A 95 2.71 -27.41 -0.73
N MET A 96 1.44 -27.52 -1.07
CA MET A 96 0.31 -27.09 -0.25
C MET A 96 -0.87 -28.06 -0.43
N PRO A 97 -0.70 -29.34 -0.08
CA PRO A 97 -1.69 -30.40 -0.35
C PRO A 97 -3.04 -30.17 0.36
N GLU A 98 -3.07 -29.32 1.39
CA GLU A 98 -4.27 -28.92 2.11
C GLU A 98 -5.02 -27.73 1.49
N LEU A 99 -4.46 -27.11 0.44
CA LEU A 99 -5.00 -25.90 -0.19
C LEU A 99 -5.44 -26.14 -1.63
N GLU A 100 -6.74 -26.01 -1.86
CA GLU A 100 -7.33 -26.09 -3.19
C GLU A 100 -7.14 -24.82 -4.01
N PRO A 101 -7.12 -24.91 -5.36
CA PRO A 101 -7.15 -23.74 -6.23
C PRO A 101 -8.31 -22.78 -5.91
N HIS A 102 -8.04 -21.48 -5.97
CA HIS A 102 -9.03 -20.43 -5.72
C HIS A 102 -9.31 -19.65 -7.01
N PRO A 103 -10.57 -19.50 -7.45
CA PRO A 103 -10.92 -18.72 -8.63
C PRO A 103 -10.36 -17.30 -8.60
N ILE A 104 -10.08 -16.73 -9.78
CA ILE A 104 -9.56 -15.37 -9.88
C ILE A 104 -10.56 -14.38 -9.27
N PRO A 105 -10.18 -13.60 -8.22
CA PRO A 105 -11.07 -12.64 -7.58
C PRO A 105 -11.22 -11.36 -8.41
N LYS A 106 -12.11 -10.46 -7.97
CA LYS A 106 -12.12 -9.10 -8.50
C LYS A 106 -10.84 -8.38 -8.07
N ILE A 107 -10.20 -7.67 -8.98
CA ILE A 107 -8.94 -6.97 -8.73
C ILE A 107 -9.23 -5.47 -8.76
N TYR A 108 -8.83 -4.76 -7.71
CA TYR A 108 -8.87 -3.31 -7.63
C TYR A 108 -7.44 -2.79 -7.49
N TYR A 109 -7.05 -1.90 -8.39
CA TYR A 109 -5.76 -1.25 -8.35
C TYR A 109 -5.85 0.07 -7.60
N MET A 110 -5.04 0.22 -6.55
CA MET A 110 -4.91 1.45 -5.76
C MET A 110 -3.94 2.43 -6.44
N SER A 111 -4.15 3.72 -6.18
CA SER A 111 -3.36 4.84 -6.74
C SER A 111 -3.19 4.77 -8.27
N PRO A 112 -4.26 4.51 -9.05
CA PRO A 112 -4.16 4.41 -10.50
C PRO A 112 -3.91 5.77 -11.14
N MET A 113 -3.27 5.78 -12.32
CA MET A 113 -3.17 6.99 -13.16
C MET A 113 -4.52 7.39 -13.76
N ASN A 114 -5.36 6.39 -14.08
CA ASN A 114 -6.67 6.57 -14.69
C ASN A 114 -7.74 5.84 -13.85
N PRO A 115 -8.21 6.41 -12.73
CA PRO A 115 -9.24 5.77 -11.93
C PRO A 115 -10.57 5.69 -12.67
N ASN A 116 -11.26 4.56 -12.51
CA ASN A 116 -12.63 4.34 -13.00
C ASN A 116 -13.61 4.05 -11.84
N CYS A 117 -13.13 4.08 -10.60
CA CYS A 117 -13.89 3.88 -9.38
C CYS A 117 -13.38 4.84 -8.30
N THR A 118 -14.29 5.42 -7.53
CA THR A 118 -13.96 6.19 -6.33
C THR A 118 -14.83 5.73 -5.18
N ILE A 119 -14.24 5.64 -3.98
CA ILE A 119 -14.93 5.22 -2.77
C ILE A 119 -14.91 6.37 -1.77
N ASN A 120 -16.08 6.82 -1.30
CA ASN A 120 -16.17 7.82 -0.24
C ASN A 120 -15.57 7.25 1.05
N ILE A 121 -14.60 7.98 1.64
CA ILE A 121 -13.93 7.57 2.88
C ILE A 121 -14.11 8.58 4.02
N ALA A 122 -14.99 9.57 3.87
CA ALA A 122 -15.17 10.63 4.86
C ALA A 122 -15.46 10.09 6.27
N ASP A 123 -16.34 9.08 6.37
CA ASP A 123 -16.74 8.49 7.66
C ASP A 123 -15.63 7.69 8.36
N VAL A 124 -14.59 7.30 7.63
CA VAL A 124 -13.46 6.51 8.14
C VAL A 124 -12.13 7.25 8.07
N TRP A 125 -12.15 8.56 7.77
CA TRP A 125 -10.94 9.36 7.63
C TRP A 125 -10.08 9.36 8.91
N ASP A 126 -10.70 9.55 10.07
CA ASP A 126 -10.00 9.55 11.35
C ASP A 126 -9.36 8.18 11.65
N LEU A 127 -9.99 7.10 11.18
CA LEU A 127 -9.45 5.75 11.31
C LEU A 127 -8.20 5.56 10.45
N LYS A 128 -8.23 6.10 9.22
CA LYS A 128 -7.08 6.12 8.32
C LYS A 128 -5.91 6.92 8.90
N GLU A 129 -6.16 8.11 9.44
CA GLU A 129 -5.10 8.93 10.05
C GLU A 129 -4.47 8.23 11.26
N LYS A 130 -5.27 7.57 12.12
CA LYS A 130 -4.73 6.76 13.22
C LYS A 130 -3.86 5.60 12.74
N GLY A 131 -4.24 4.96 11.62
CA GLY A 131 -3.42 3.94 10.98
C GLY A 131 -2.08 4.49 10.48
N MET A 132 -2.05 5.73 10.00
CA MET A 132 -0.83 6.41 9.55
C MET A 132 0.07 6.85 10.71
N ASP A 133 -0.51 7.24 11.85
CA ASP A 133 0.23 7.68 13.05
C ASP A 133 1.20 6.61 13.58
N VAL A 134 0.84 5.34 13.46
CA VAL A 134 1.68 4.25 13.99
C VAL A 134 2.76 3.77 13.01
N LEU A 135 2.83 4.33 11.79
CA LEU A 135 3.87 4.02 10.80
C LEU A 135 5.17 4.81 11.05
N VAL A 136 5.64 4.81 12.29
CA VAL A 136 6.70 5.71 12.79
C VAL A 136 7.95 5.68 11.91
N SER A 137 8.46 4.49 11.60
CA SER A 137 9.69 4.32 10.80
C SER A 137 9.58 4.92 9.39
N GLN A 138 8.40 4.82 8.76
CA GLN A 138 8.14 5.42 7.45
C GLN A 138 8.02 6.94 7.54
N MET A 139 7.35 7.45 8.57
CA MET A 139 7.21 8.89 8.78
C MET A 139 8.55 9.55 9.06
N GLU A 140 9.41 8.94 9.87
CA GLU A 140 10.76 9.44 10.11
C GLU A 140 11.60 9.46 8.83
N PHE A 141 11.53 8.39 8.02
CA PHE A 141 12.21 8.34 6.73
C PHE A 141 11.72 9.46 5.80
N SER A 142 10.40 9.63 5.65
CA SER A 142 9.83 10.67 4.81
C SER A 142 10.17 12.07 5.32
N GLY A 143 10.11 12.31 6.63
CA GLY A 143 10.47 13.61 7.22
C GLY A 143 11.91 14.02 6.89
N ARG A 144 12.86 13.08 6.96
CA ARG A 144 14.26 13.32 6.53
C ARG A 144 14.34 13.57 5.02
N HIS A 145 13.64 12.75 4.24
CA HIS A 145 13.68 12.81 2.78
C HIS A 145 13.17 14.15 2.25
N PHE A 146 12.03 14.63 2.74
CA PHE A 146 11.46 15.90 2.31
C PHE A 146 12.31 17.09 2.76
N GLU A 147 12.81 17.08 4.01
CA GLU A 147 13.69 18.14 4.50
C GLU A 147 14.97 18.27 3.66
N GLN A 148 15.52 17.17 3.16
CA GLN A 148 16.73 17.18 2.34
C GLN A 148 16.51 17.62 0.89
N ARG A 149 15.29 17.47 0.36
CA ARG A 149 15.00 17.68 -1.07
C ARG A 149 14.25 18.97 -1.38
N LEU A 150 13.53 19.50 -0.40
CA LEU A 150 12.70 20.69 -0.56
C LEU A 150 13.33 21.87 0.14
N THR A 151 13.13 23.05 -0.44
CA THR A 151 13.50 24.32 0.18
C THR A 151 12.57 24.62 1.36
N GLU A 152 13.01 25.48 2.27
CA GLU A 152 12.18 25.98 3.38
C GLU A 152 10.85 26.54 2.92
N LYS A 153 10.84 27.31 1.84
CA LYS A 153 9.61 27.91 1.28
C LYS A 153 8.63 26.83 0.81
N GLU A 154 9.13 25.79 0.15
CA GLU A 154 8.29 24.67 -0.31
C GLU A 154 7.76 23.85 0.87
N LEU A 155 8.58 23.62 1.88
CA LEU A 155 8.17 22.93 3.12
C LEU A 155 7.09 23.72 3.86
N ASP A 156 7.19 25.05 3.94
CA ASP A 156 6.18 25.89 4.60
C ASP A 156 4.86 25.94 3.81
N ILE A 157 4.89 25.83 2.48
CA ILE A 157 3.69 25.69 1.64
C ILE A 157 2.98 24.35 1.92
N LEU A 158 3.73 23.26 1.94
CA LEU A 158 3.17 21.91 2.14
C LEU A 158 2.72 21.69 3.58
N ALA A 159 3.49 22.23 4.52
CA ALA A 159 3.41 21.92 5.93
C ALA A 159 3.83 23.19 6.72
N PRO A 160 2.90 24.15 6.92
CA PRO A 160 3.21 25.39 7.64
C PRO A 160 3.80 25.14 9.03
N GLY A 161 4.92 25.80 9.34
CA GLY A 161 5.61 25.61 10.61
C GLY A 161 6.46 24.34 10.70
N PHE A 162 6.74 23.67 9.57
CA PHE A 162 7.57 22.46 9.47
C PHE A 162 8.88 22.55 10.27
N LYS A 163 9.56 23.70 10.21
CA LYS A 163 10.84 23.93 10.89
C LYS A 163 10.76 23.87 12.41
N ASN A 164 9.59 24.15 12.99
CA ASN A 164 9.40 24.16 14.44
C ASN A 164 9.15 22.74 14.99
N LEU A 165 9.01 21.73 14.12
CA LEU A 165 8.78 20.35 14.54
C LEU A 165 10.08 19.72 15.05
N SER A 166 10.00 19.16 16.26
CA SER A 166 11.15 18.62 16.99
C SER A 166 11.62 17.24 16.53
N THR A 167 10.79 16.48 15.80
CA THR A 167 11.10 15.10 15.39
C THR A 167 10.85 14.89 13.91
N TYR A 168 11.62 13.98 13.30
CA TYR A 168 11.40 13.56 11.91
C TYR A 168 10.06 12.85 11.72
N TYR A 169 9.58 12.15 12.75
CA TYR A 169 8.23 11.59 12.77
C TYR A 169 7.18 12.68 12.55
N ASN A 170 7.19 13.74 13.36
CA ASN A 170 6.21 14.84 13.26
C ASN A 170 6.32 15.53 11.89
N LYS A 171 7.54 15.73 11.40
CA LYS A 171 7.80 16.27 10.05
C LYS A 171 7.17 15.42 8.96
N GLY A 172 7.41 14.11 8.99
CA GLY A 172 6.84 13.17 8.03
C GLY A 172 5.32 13.11 8.10
N ARG A 173 4.76 12.99 9.31
CA ARG A 173 3.31 12.95 9.52
C ARG A 173 2.62 14.20 9.01
N MET A 174 3.16 15.38 9.28
CA MET A 174 2.55 16.63 8.84
C MET A 174 2.48 16.72 7.31
N ILE A 175 3.56 16.32 6.61
CA ILE A 175 3.58 16.28 5.15
C ILE A 175 2.62 15.22 4.61
N HIS A 176 2.66 13.98 5.13
CA HIS A 176 1.78 12.90 4.67
C HIS A 176 0.31 13.23 4.88
N SER A 177 -0.08 13.78 6.04
CA SER A 177 -1.46 14.22 6.29
C SER A 177 -1.92 15.27 5.27
N ALA A 178 -1.05 16.23 4.91
CA ALA A 178 -1.35 17.22 3.90
C ALA A 178 -1.51 16.62 2.49
N ILE A 179 -0.57 15.75 2.08
CA ILE A 179 -0.58 15.08 0.78
C ILE A 179 -1.81 14.16 0.66
N ASP A 180 -2.02 13.29 1.64
CA ASP A 180 -3.14 12.36 1.64
C ASP A 180 -4.45 13.14 1.57
N LYS A 181 -4.65 14.14 2.44
CA LYS A 181 -5.87 14.95 2.40
C LYS A 181 -6.08 15.61 1.04
N ALA A 182 -5.03 16.16 0.44
CA ALA A 182 -5.11 16.79 -0.88
C ALA A 182 -5.52 15.78 -1.98
N ILE A 183 -4.92 14.58 -1.99
CA ILE A 183 -5.25 13.52 -2.95
C ILE A 183 -6.71 13.09 -2.80
N HIS A 184 -7.16 12.83 -1.57
CA HIS A 184 -8.53 12.37 -1.34
C HIS A 184 -9.57 13.46 -1.59
N MET A 185 -9.23 14.72 -1.35
CA MET A 185 -10.07 15.85 -1.75
C MET A 185 -10.14 16.00 -3.27
N TYR A 186 -9.03 15.83 -3.98
CA TYR A 186 -9.00 15.89 -5.44
C TYR A 186 -9.94 14.87 -6.08
N TYR A 187 -9.96 13.62 -5.58
CA TYR A 187 -10.88 12.59 -6.06
C TYR A 187 -12.27 12.65 -5.42
N GLY A 188 -12.41 13.33 -4.28
CA GLY A 188 -13.68 13.62 -3.62
C GLY A 188 -14.32 14.88 -4.17
N VAL A 189 -14.31 15.97 -3.39
CA VAL A 189 -14.99 17.23 -3.71
C VAL A 189 -14.42 17.96 -4.93
N GLY A 190 -13.15 17.69 -5.26
CA GLY A 190 -12.51 18.20 -6.47
C GLY A 190 -12.96 17.49 -7.73
N GLY A 191 -13.37 16.22 -7.62
CA GLY A 191 -14.14 15.53 -8.63
C GLY A 191 -15.58 16.00 -8.54
N HIS A 192 -16.33 15.98 -9.64
CA HIS A 192 -17.76 16.33 -9.63
C HIS A 192 -18.65 15.32 -8.85
N GLY A 193 -18.10 14.63 -7.85
CA GLY A 193 -18.79 13.74 -6.93
C GLY A 193 -19.43 14.47 -5.75
N ASN A 194 -20.32 13.79 -5.04
CA ASN A 194 -21.08 14.35 -3.92
C ASN A 194 -20.43 14.08 -2.55
N PHE A 195 -19.11 13.86 -2.50
CA PHE A 195 -18.38 13.43 -1.30
C PHE A 195 -17.12 14.26 -1.09
N VAL A 196 -16.76 14.52 0.18
CA VAL A 196 -15.62 15.39 0.52
C VAL A 196 -14.27 14.71 0.25
N LEU A 197 -14.16 13.43 0.62
CA LEU A 197 -12.94 12.63 0.53
C LEU A 197 -13.25 11.31 -0.17
N ALA A 198 -12.47 10.98 -1.19
CA ALA A 198 -12.59 9.70 -1.86
C ALA A 198 -11.25 9.05 -2.19
N GLU A 199 -11.20 7.72 -2.11
CA GLU A 199 -10.08 6.91 -2.59
C GLU A 199 -10.29 6.49 -4.04
N PRO A 200 -9.31 6.73 -4.93
CA PRO A 200 -9.36 6.32 -6.33
C PRO A 200 -8.93 4.86 -6.51
N TYR A 201 -9.68 4.12 -7.33
CA TYR A 201 -9.38 2.77 -7.75
C TYR A 201 -9.56 2.57 -9.25
N ARG A 202 -8.89 1.56 -9.80
CA ARG A 202 -9.13 1.02 -11.14
C ARG A 202 -9.48 -0.46 -11.04
N TYR A 203 -10.63 -0.88 -11.52
CA TYR A 203 -11.04 -2.29 -11.57
C TYR A 203 -11.18 -2.80 -13.00
#